data_AF-A0A384K757-F1
#
_entry.id   AF-A0A384K757-F1
#
_cell.length_a   1.000
_cell.length_b   1.000
_cell.length_c   1.000
_cell.angle_alpha   90.00
_cell.angle_beta   90.00
_cell.angle_gamma   90.00
#
_symmetry.space_group_name_H-M   'P 1'
#
loop_
_entity.id
_entity.type
_entity.pdbx_description
1 polymer ?
#
loop_
_entity_poly.entity_id
_entity_poly.type
_entity_poly.pdbx_seq_one_letter_code
_entity_poly.pdbx_strand_id
1 'polypeptide(L)' 'MSTNSNISAMAPIKEFTLIVAATNKMGVGKGGGLPWTGLRKEMAYFARVTKRAGPGVCIA' A
#
# COMPACT_ATOMS: atom_id res chain seq x y z
N MET A 1 -13.05 -8.63 43.19
CA MET A 1 -13.70 -8.34 41.90
C MET A 1 -12.67 -7.67 41.02
N SER A 2 -12.05 -8.42 40.12
CA SER A 2 -10.97 -7.90 39.26
C SER A 2 -11.58 -7.51 37.91
N THR A 3 -11.69 -6.21 37.64
CA THR A 3 -12.15 -5.70 36.34
C THR A 3 -10.96 -5.57 35.42
N ASN A 4 -10.81 -6.53 34.49
CA ASN A 4 -9.79 -6.50 33.45
C ASN A 4 -10.08 -5.37 32.45
N SER A 5 -9.51 -4.19 32.70
CA SER A 5 -9.55 -3.04 31.79
C SER A 5 -8.51 -3.24 30.66
N ASN A 6 -8.78 -4.14 29.71
CA ASN A 6 -8.05 -4.19 28.44
C ASN A 6 -8.98 -3.87 27.28
N ILE A 7 -9.53 -2.67 27.30
CA ILE A 7 -10.00 -2.00 26.07
C ILE A 7 -8.86 -1.09 25.65
N SER A 8 -7.80 -1.73 25.14
CA SER A 8 -6.74 -1.03 24.42
C SER A 8 -7.40 -0.23 23.31
N ALA A 9 -7.21 1.08 23.34
CA ALA A 9 -7.83 2.06 22.45
C ALA A 9 -7.92 1.54 21.01
N MET A 10 -9.13 1.29 20.53
CA MET A 10 -9.41 0.96 19.14
C MET A 10 -9.05 2.19 18.31
N ALA A 11 -7.81 2.26 17.82
CA ALA A 11 -7.44 3.28 16.85
C ALA A 11 -8.39 3.15 15.65
N PRO A 12 -8.99 4.25 15.18
CA PRO A 12 -9.91 4.20 14.05
C PRO A 12 -9.21 3.55 12.85
N ILE A 13 -9.90 2.63 12.16
CA ILE A 13 -9.36 1.95 10.98
C ILE A 13 -9.02 3.02 9.94
N LYS A 14 -7.75 3.08 9.54
CA LYS A 14 -7.26 4.08 8.60
C LYS A 14 -7.50 3.60 7.17
N GLU A 15 -8.23 4.40 6.41
CA GLU A 15 -8.39 4.21 4.97
C GLU A 15 -7.02 4.21 4.29
N PHE A 16 -6.79 3.22 3.42
CA PHE A 16 -5.54 3.07 2.69
C PHE A 16 -5.81 2.78 1.21
N THR A 17 -4.97 3.31 0.34
CA THR A 17 -5.02 3.08 -1.10
C THR A 17 -3.97 2.06 -1.48
N LEU A 18 -4.38 0.93 -2.06
CA LEU A 18 -3.47 -0.07 -2.62
C LEU A 18 -3.15 0.26 -4.08
N ILE A 19 -1.87 0.41 -4.39
CA ILE A 19 -1.38 0.59 -5.76
C ILE A 19 -0.50 -0.61 -6.09
N VAL A 20 -0.83 -1.33 -7.17
CA VAL A 20 -0.13 -2.55 -7.57
C VAL A 20 0.07 -2.59 -9.09
N ALA A 21 1.23 -3.11 -9.52
CA ALA A 21 1.41 -3.59 -10.88
C ALA A 21 1.13 -5.09 -10.89
N ALA A 22 0.16 -5.52 -11.68
CA ALA A 22 -0.27 -6.92 -11.78
C ALA A 22 -0.33 -7.34 -13.26
N THR A 23 -0.06 -8.61 -13.54
CA THR A 23 -0.36 -9.22 -14.83
C THR A 23 -1.87 -9.42 -15.01
N ASN A 24 -2.33 -9.73 -16.23
CA ASN A 24 -3.76 -10.01 -16.49
C ASN A 24 -4.30 -11.22 -15.68
N LYS A 25 -3.41 -12.03 -15.11
CA LYS A 25 -3.73 -13.15 -14.21
C LYS A 25 -3.53 -12.80 -12.73
N MET A 26 -3.43 -11.52 -12.39
CA MET A 26 -3.21 -11.00 -11.04
C MET A 26 -1.87 -11.41 -10.39
N GLY A 27 -0.90 -11.90 -11.16
CA GLY A 27 0.45 -12.19 -10.67
C GLY A 27 1.29 -10.91 -10.52
N VAL A 28 2.02 -10.78 -9.41
CA VAL A 28 2.81 -9.57 -9.04
C VAL A 28 4.33 -9.78 -9.06
N GLY A 29 4.80 -11.04 -9.03
CA GLY A 29 6.21 -11.36 -8.80
C GLY A 29 6.54 -12.79 -9.25
N LYS A 30 7.83 -13.07 -9.48
CA LYS A 30 8.36 -14.42 -9.70
C LYS A 30 9.71 -14.55 -9.00
N GLY A 31 9.82 -15.48 -8.05
CA GLY A 31 11.09 -15.82 -7.39
C GLY A 31 11.74 -14.67 -6.60
N GLY A 32 10.95 -13.83 -5.91
CA GLY A 32 11.45 -12.66 -5.18
C GLY A 32 11.81 -11.46 -6.07
N GLY A 33 11.70 -11.61 -7.38
CA GLY A 33 11.86 -10.56 -8.36
C GLY A 33 10.55 -10.13 -9.00
N LEU A 34 10.60 -8.97 -9.62
CA LEU A 34 9.54 -8.43 -10.46
C LEU A 34 9.76 -8.95 -11.90
N PRO A 35 8.82 -9.71 -12.49
CA PRO A 35 9.05 -10.44 -13.76
C PRO A 35 9.03 -9.55 -15.02
N TRP A 36 8.91 -8.24 -14.87
CA TRP A 36 8.71 -7.28 -15.96
C TRP A 36 10.03 -6.71 -16.47
N THR A 37 10.18 -6.68 -17.79
CA THR A 37 11.21 -5.90 -18.49
C THR A 37 10.63 -4.53 -18.87
N GLY A 38 11.39 -3.44 -18.67
CA GLY A 38 10.97 -2.10 -19.13
C GLY A 38 10.12 -1.24 -18.16
N LEU A 39 10.10 -1.54 -16.87
CA LEU A 39 9.20 -0.95 -15.85
C LEU A 39 9.55 0.49 -15.37
N ARG A 40 10.35 1.25 -16.11
CA ARG A 40 10.92 2.53 -15.60
C ARG A 40 9.85 3.60 -15.41
N LYS A 41 8.85 3.67 -16.30
CA LYS A 41 7.79 4.67 -16.25
C LYS A 41 6.83 4.39 -15.10
N GLU A 42 6.52 3.13 -14.87
CA GLU A 42 5.64 2.63 -13.83
C GLU A 42 6.31 2.79 -12.46
N MET A 43 7.62 2.54 -12.36
CA MET A 43 8.40 2.85 -11.16
C MET A 43 8.45 4.36 -10.88
N ALA A 44 8.60 5.20 -11.91
CA ALA A 44 8.52 6.65 -11.75
C ALA A 44 7.12 7.10 -11.30
N TYR A 45 6.05 6.49 -11.83
CA TYR A 45 4.67 6.74 -11.41
C TYR A 45 4.48 6.35 -9.93
N PHE A 46 4.84 5.12 -9.58
CA PHE A 46 4.72 4.61 -8.21
C PHE A 46 5.46 5.50 -7.22
N ALA A 47 6.71 5.87 -7.53
CA ALA A 47 7.49 6.80 -6.73
C ALA A 47 6.82 8.17 -6.61
N ARG A 48 6.28 8.72 -7.70
CA ARG A 48 5.60 10.03 -7.67
C ARG A 48 4.34 10.01 -6.81
N VAL A 49 3.52 8.97 -6.91
CA VAL A 49 2.25 8.89 -6.20
C VAL A 49 2.45 8.63 -4.71
N THR A 50 3.32 7.67 -4.36
CA THR A 50 3.58 7.31 -2.95
C THR A 50 4.40 8.35 -2.20
N LYS A 51 5.33 9.06 -2.85
CA LYS A 51 6.15 10.10 -2.19
C LYS A 51 5.41 11.43 -1.99
N ARG A 52 4.45 11.76 -2.86
CA ARG A 52 3.65 13.00 -2.72
C ARG A 52 2.48 12.84 -1.77
N ALA A 53 2.04 11.61 -1.52
CA ALA A 53 1.08 11.32 -0.48
C ALA A 53 1.74 11.47 0.90
N GLY A 54 1.74 12.69 1.44
CA GLY A 54 1.96 12.90 2.87
C GLY A 54 0.85 12.20 3.66
N PRO A 55 1.08 11.81 4.93
CA PRO A 55 0.05 11.18 5.75
C PRO A 55 -1.20 12.08 5.80
N GLY A 56 -2.31 11.62 5.20
CA GLY A 56 -3.60 12.35 5.21
C GLY A 56 -3.91 13.22 3.99
N VAL A 57 -3.09 13.22 2.93
CA VAL A 57 -3.42 13.96 1.70
C VAL A 57 -4.16 13.06 0.71
N CYS A 58 -5.43 13.36 0.49
CA CYS A 58 -6.23 12.84 -0.62
C CYS A 58 -5.95 13.69 -1.87
N ILE A 59 -5.41 13.06 -2.92
CA ILE A 59 -5.35 13.66 -4.25
C ILE A 59 -6.70 13.39 -4.93
N ALA A 60 -7.47 14.46 -5.16
CA ALA A 60 -8.76 14.45 -5.83
C ALA A 60 -8.63 14.21 -7.34
#